data_AF-A0ABD3NML8-F1
#
_entry.id   AF-A0ABD3NML8-F1
#
_cell.length_a   1.000
_cell.length_b   1.000
_cell.length_c   1.000
_cell.angle_alpha   90.00
_cell.angle_beta   90.00
_cell.angle_gamma   90.00
#
_symmetry.space_group_name_H-M   'P 1'
#
loop_
_entity.id
_entity.type
_entity.pdbx_description
1 polymer ?
#
loop_
_entity_poly.entity_id
_entity_poly.type
_entity_poly.pdbx_seq_one_letter_code
_entity_poly.pdbx_strand_id
1 'polypeptide(L)'
;MSGLKAMKSAHRSLTVATWNIAAINNNPFEYWITYDENPEYERIMTKIEEFLENPGPKDVEVNKVFTDDMFGRLEERMGKVGWDSVMNYWDEDFKNRKIVSGFMKDPLLGSKRLASMPDRITNTINVVGSDEPVCRPTVINMYDGDLSTLDKWWGAWEQFIFDTPLTISNKGATETNPVYKMLQPIKKAKYPDITEAEEKVSLPLQTLCGAIFDAILVHMMNTVSEPAVWQSLKKTMVENLNKKKVPHTLDILENVYGASDIITLQEVSASLIDQARKRQLGQKFWIVAPGDLDAVRDQNSVIFLSKDTFPSGPSAEITHLVEGSFEEGMDVPIAKGDILAITATDRDNIPFVIASFHGDTNGLATKPVLSAIIKAMNSDSALVTHKLIFGLDANTYEKAKPGKQQDVLDWGKHYVSYGLTSCWGDVPSPTNYTTFNSRTYLQPQLNKACKKSDKRSNGDVNPKDFILFSKQDFKVTATWKDNTGEKRYVEDMAFPTLNFPSDHGILAAIVEPQI
;
A
#
# COMPACT_ATOMS: atom_id res chain seq x y z
N MET A 1 -12.81 30.93 24.54
CA MET A 1 -13.50 30.20 25.64
C MET A 1 -15.03 30.19 25.56
N SER A 2 -15.68 30.91 24.64
CA SER A 2 -17.15 30.87 24.48
C SER A 2 -17.65 29.65 23.69
N GLY A 3 -16.95 29.24 22.62
CA GLY A 3 -17.39 28.17 21.72
C GLY A 3 -17.51 26.79 22.39
N LEU A 4 -16.48 26.29 23.08
CA LEU A 4 -16.55 24.99 23.79
C LEU A 4 -17.67 24.95 24.84
N LYS A 5 -17.96 26.09 25.52
CA LYS A 5 -19.12 26.23 26.41
C LYS A 5 -20.43 26.07 25.64
N ALA A 6 -20.58 26.74 24.50
CA ALA A 6 -21.77 26.63 23.66
C ALA A 6 -21.98 25.21 23.11
N MET A 7 -20.91 24.57 22.66
CA MET A 7 -20.93 23.17 22.20
C MET A 7 -21.40 22.24 23.33
N LYS A 8 -20.83 22.38 24.54
CA LYS A 8 -21.22 21.59 25.72
C LYS A 8 -22.66 21.84 26.16
N SER A 9 -23.09 23.10 26.21
CA SER A 9 -24.46 23.49 26.60
C SER A 9 -25.52 22.98 25.61
N ALA A 10 -25.15 22.84 24.35
CA ALA A 10 -25.99 22.24 23.32
C ALA A 10 -25.89 20.70 23.26
N HIS A 11 -25.16 20.07 24.18
CA HIS A 11 -24.90 18.63 24.21
C HIS A 11 -24.34 18.08 22.89
N ARG A 12 -23.51 18.89 22.20
CA ARG A 12 -22.86 18.49 20.96
C ARG A 12 -21.50 17.87 21.25
N SER A 13 -21.14 16.90 20.41
CA SER A 13 -19.84 16.24 20.33
C SER A 13 -19.31 16.34 18.90
N LEU A 14 -18.03 16.01 18.71
CA LEU A 14 -17.48 15.75 17.38
C LEU A 14 -17.30 14.25 17.19
N THR A 15 -17.75 13.75 16.05
CA THR A 15 -17.39 12.42 15.55
C THR A 15 -16.23 12.57 14.56
N VAL A 16 -15.09 11.98 14.90
CA VAL A 16 -13.86 12.04 14.08
C VAL A 16 -13.52 10.64 13.62
N ALA A 17 -13.22 10.47 12.34
CA ALA A 17 -12.71 9.22 11.77
C ALA A 17 -11.36 9.46 11.09
N THR A 18 -10.46 8.48 11.16
CA THR A 18 -9.23 8.43 10.39
C THR A 18 -9.08 7.09 9.69
N TRP A 19 -8.53 7.10 8.47
CA TRP A 19 -8.32 5.88 7.69
C TRP A 19 -7.18 6.03 6.67
N ASN A 20 -6.18 5.15 6.77
CA ASN A 20 -5.22 4.96 5.68
C ASN A 20 -5.84 4.09 4.58
N ILE A 21 -5.86 4.62 3.35
CA ILE A 21 -6.54 4.01 2.21
C ILE A 21 -5.67 2.98 1.49
N ALA A 22 -4.34 2.98 1.62
CA ALA A 22 -3.49 1.99 0.94
C ALA A 22 -3.73 0.56 1.49
N ALA A 23 -3.29 -0.54 0.86
CA ALA A 23 -2.55 -0.73 -0.38
C ALA A 23 -3.45 -1.06 -1.60
N ILE A 24 -3.19 -0.45 -2.78
CA ILE A 24 -3.53 -1.09 -4.06
C ILE A 24 -2.33 -1.97 -4.36
N ASN A 25 -2.48 -3.27 -4.18
CA ASN A 25 -1.47 -4.18 -4.64
C ASN A 25 -1.80 -4.64 -6.06
N ASN A 26 -0.94 -4.34 -7.03
CA ASN A 26 -1.11 -4.87 -8.38
C ASN A 26 -1.15 -6.41 -8.38
N ASN A 27 -0.49 -7.04 -7.41
CA ASN A 27 -0.54 -8.46 -7.21
C ASN A 27 -1.72 -8.83 -6.29
N PRO A 28 -2.80 -9.46 -6.82
CA PRO A 28 -3.96 -9.83 -6.02
C PRO A 28 -3.61 -10.84 -4.93
N PHE A 29 -2.53 -11.62 -5.09
CA PHE A 29 -2.09 -12.63 -4.14
C PHE A 29 -0.98 -12.18 -3.20
N GLU A 30 -0.53 -10.92 -3.21
CA GLU A 30 0.65 -10.54 -2.40
C GLU A 30 0.43 -10.77 -0.91
N TYR A 31 -0.78 -10.55 -0.42
CA TYR A 31 -1.15 -10.72 0.98
C TYR A 31 -2.15 -11.86 1.17
N TRP A 32 -2.06 -12.50 2.33
CA TRP A 32 -3.10 -13.37 2.83
C TRP A 32 -4.35 -12.53 3.05
N ILE A 33 -5.47 -12.96 2.46
CA ILE A 33 -6.78 -12.33 2.65
C ILE A 33 -7.70 -13.26 3.42
N THR A 34 -8.73 -12.69 4.03
CA THR A 34 -9.84 -13.45 4.57
C THR A 34 -10.92 -13.57 3.50
N TYR A 35 -11.24 -14.80 3.08
CA TYR A 35 -12.24 -15.10 2.05
C TYR A 35 -13.04 -16.36 2.41
N ASP A 36 -13.78 -16.28 3.51
CA ASP A 36 -14.48 -17.42 4.10
C ASP A 36 -15.60 -17.98 3.20
N GLU A 37 -16.18 -17.14 2.33
CA GLU A 37 -17.23 -17.54 1.37
C GLU A 37 -16.69 -18.44 0.25
N ASN A 38 -15.36 -18.51 0.06
CA ASN A 38 -14.74 -19.34 -0.94
C ASN A 38 -13.63 -20.24 -0.35
N PRO A 39 -13.98 -21.46 0.12
CA PRO A 39 -13.00 -22.37 0.72
C PRO A 39 -11.89 -22.80 -0.25
N GLU A 40 -12.08 -22.60 -1.56
CA GLU A 40 -11.03 -22.85 -2.55
C GLU A 40 -9.83 -21.93 -2.39
N TYR A 41 -10.02 -20.70 -1.93
CA TYR A 41 -8.90 -19.78 -1.67
C TYR A 41 -7.93 -20.40 -0.66
N GLU A 42 -8.42 -20.74 0.54
CA GLU A 42 -7.59 -21.33 1.60
C GLU A 42 -6.96 -22.67 1.16
N ARG A 43 -7.69 -23.49 0.40
CA ARG A 43 -7.18 -24.75 -0.15
C ARG A 43 -6.02 -24.52 -1.13
N ILE A 44 -6.17 -23.58 -2.06
CA ILE A 44 -5.15 -23.24 -3.05
C ILE A 44 -3.91 -22.66 -2.36
N MET A 45 -4.09 -21.69 -1.47
CA MET A 45 -2.98 -21.04 -0.77
C MET A 45 -2.20 -22.02 0.11
N THR A 46 -2.89 -22.95 0.79
CA THR A 46 -2.24 -24.02 1.57
C THR A 46 -1.42 -24.96 0.66
N LYS A 47 -1.96 -25.34 -0.51
CA LYS A 47 -1.23 -26.19 -1.46
C LYS A 47 -0.04 -25.48 -2.12
N ILE A 48 -0.09 -24.16 -2.31
CA ILE A 48 1.04 -23.36 -2.79
C ILE A 48 2.16 -23.38 -1.74
N GLU A 49 1.81 -23.15 -0.48
CA GLU A 49 2.77 -23.27 0.62
C GLU A 49 3.38 -24.67 0.67
N GLU A 50 2.57 -25.73 0.59
CA GLU A 50 3.07 -27.10 0.57
C GLU A 50 3.97 -27.37 -0.64
N PHE A 51 3.61 -26.86 -1.82
CA PHE A 51 4.44 -26.98 -3.02
C PHE A 51 5.81 -26.34 -2.82
N LEU A 52 5.92 -25.22 -2.12
CA LEU A 52 7.20 -24.53 -1.92
C LEU A 52 7.99 -25.06 -0.73
N GLU A 53 7.32 -25.45 0.35
CA GLU A 53 7.96 -25.97 1.56
C GLU A 53 8.38 -27.43 1.42
N ASN A 54 7.53 -28.25 0.79
CA ASN A 54 7.72 -29.69 0.65
C ASN A 54 7.43 -30.15 -0.79
N PRO A 55 8.17 -29.65 -1.81
CA PRO A 55 7.85 -29.91 -3.23
C PRO A 55 7.94 -31.39 -3.60
N GLY A 56 8.79 -32.18 -2.93
CA GLY A 56 8.97 -33.60 -3.21
C GLY A 56 9.27 -33.86 -4.70
N PRO A 57 8.60 -34.83 -5.34
CA PRO A 57 8.77 -35.11 -6.77
C PRO A 57 8.37 -33.97 -7.71
N LYS A 58 7.62 -32.98 -7.23
CA LYS A 58 7.23 -31.80 -8.01
C LYS A 58 8.37 -30.80 -8.15
N ASP A 59 9.46 -30.95 -7.39
CA ASP A 59 10.69 -30.18 -7.59
C ASP A 59 11.46 -30.71 -8.80
N VAL A 60 10.91 -30.43 -9.98
CA VAL A 60 11.51 -30.81 -11.26
C VAL A 60 12.60 -29.83 -11.65
N GLU A 61 13.39 -30.20 -12.66
CA GLU A 61 14.36 -29.27 -13.25
C GLU A 61 13.64 -28.14 -14.00
N VAL A 62 14.25 -26.95 -14.05
CA VAL A 62 13.70 -25.78 -14.77
C VAL A 62 13.39 -26.13 -16.22
N ASN A 63 14.23 -26.91 -16.90
CA ASN A 63 14.00 -27.33 -18.29
C ASN A 63 12.72 -28.16 -18.52
N LYS A 64 12.10 -28.67 -17.45
CA LYS A 64 10.80 -29.37 -17.53
C LYS A 64 9.61 -28.42 -17.50
N VAL A 65 9.85 -27.17 -17.15
CA VAL A 65 8.84 -26.10 -17.04
C VAL A 65 9.10 -25.02 -18.08
N PHE A 66 10.28 -24.40 -18.07
CA PHE A 66 10.74 -23.48 -19.11
C PHE A 66 11.68 -24.28 -20.02
N THR A 67 11.19 -24.73 -21.19
CA THR A 67 11.90 -25.75 -21.98
C THR A 67 13.06 -25.19 -22.79
N ASP A 68 13.93 -26.07 -23.30
CA ASP A 68 14.99 -25.68 -24.24
C ASP A 68 14.43 -25.00 -25.51
N ASP A 69 13.22 -25.37 -25.97
CA ASP A 69 12.56 -24.70 -27.10
C ASP A 69 12.14 -23.26 -26.74
N MET A 70 11.55 -23.07 -25.55
CA MET A 70 11.21 -21.73 -25.05
C MET A 70 12.47 -20.87 -24.89
N PHE A 71 13.55 -21.43 -24.32
CA PHE A 71 14.82 -20.73 -24.23
C PHE A 71 15.39 -20.38 -25.61
N GLY A 72 15.40 -21.34 -26.55
CA GLY A 72 15.92 -21.10 -27.91
C GLY A 72 15.17 -19.99 -28.63
N ARG A 73 13.84 -19.94 -28.49
CA ARG A 73 13.02 -18.82 -28.99
C ARG A 73 13.36 -17.51 -28.31
N LEU A 74 13.43 -17.51 -26.97
CA LEU A 74 13.79 -16.30 -26.21
C LEU A 74 15.15 -15.75 -26.65
N GLU A 75 16.14 -16.61 -26.76
CA GLU A 75 17.50 -16.28 -27.20
C GLU A 75 17.50 -15.67 -28.61
N GLU A 76 16.75 -16.24 -29.54
CA GLU A 76 16.58 -15.68 -30.89
C GLU A 76 15.96 -14.27 -30.83
N ARG A 77 14.93 -14.06 -30.00
CA ARG A 77 14.25 -12.76 -29.84
C ARG A 77 15.19 -11.72 -29.21
N MET A 78 15.95 -12.10 -28.18
CA MET A 78 16.95 -11.24 -27.53
C MET A 78 18.07 -10.85 -28.51
N GLY A 79 18.55 -11.80 -29.32
CA GLY A 79 19.54 -11.51 -30.37
C GLY A 79 19.02 -10.53 -31.43
N LYS A 80 17.75 -10.67 -31.86
CA LYS A 80 17.12 -9.75 -32.83
C LYS A 80 17.02 -8.31 -32.34
N VAL A 81 16.94 -8.09 -31.02
CA VAL A 81 16.91 -6.74 -30.42
C VAL A 81 18.31 -6.23 -30.05
N GLY A 82 19.37 -6.99 -30.40
CA GLY A 82 20.76 -6.60 -30.22
C GLY A 82 21.31 -6.86 -28.81
N TRP A 83 20.71 -7.76 -28.04
CA TRP A 83 21.25 -8.17 -26.75
C TRP A 83 22.26 -9.31 -26.88
N ASP A 84 23.25 -9.31 -25.99
CA ASP A 84 24.24 -10.36 -25.88
C ASP A 84 23.61 -11.68 -25.40
N SER A 85 24.24 -12.78 -25.79
CA SER A 85 23.78 -14.13 -25.47
C SER A 85 23.87 -14.44 -23.98
N VAL A 86 22.88 -15.18 -23.47
CA VAL A 86 22.89 -15.75 -22.11
C VAL A 86 22.87 -17.28 -22.12
N MET A 87 23.20 -17.91 -23.25
CA MET A 87 23.24 -19.36 -23.44
C MET A 87 24.08 -20.09 -22.39
N ASN A 88 25.24 -19.56 -22.01
CA ASN A 88 26.07 -20.18 -20.97
C ASN A 88 25.35 -20.25 -19.63
N TYR A 89 24.58 -19.22 -19.24
CA TYR A 89 23.79 -19.24 -18.01
C TYR A 89 22.67 -20.28 -18.07
N TRP A 90 22.06 -20.47 -19.24
CA TRP A 90 21.07 -21.51 -19.46
C TRP A 90 21.68 -22.91 -19.35
N ASP A 91 22.72 -23.17 -20.14
CA ASP A 91 23.30 -24.50 -20.34
C ASP A 91 24.05 -25.02 -19.12
N GLU A 92 24.83 -24.16 -18.46
CA GLU A 92 25.70 -24.55 -17.35
C GLU A 92 24.96 -24.55 -16.02
N ASP A 93 23.88 -23.79 -15.89
CA ASP A 93 23.23 -23.53 -14.60
C ASP A 93 21.70 -23.66 -14.65
N PHE A 94 20.99 -22.65 -15.18
CA PHE A 94 19.56 -22.48 -14.92
C PHE A 94 18.71 -23.68 -15.33
N LYS A 95 18.98 -24.30 -16.48
CA LYS A 95 18.14 -25.41 -16.98
C LYS A 95 18.17 -26.64 -16.09
N ASN A 96 19.26 -26.83 -15.34
CA ASN A 96 19.50 -27.97 -14.46
C ASN A 96 19.06 -27.71 -13.01
N ARG A 97 18.77 -26.44 -12.66
CA ARG A 97 18.29 -26.10 -11.32
C ARG A 97 16.92 -26.72 -11.07
N LYS A 98 16.67 -27.05 -9.81
CA LYS A 98 15.33 -27.41 -9.34
C LYS A 98 14.44 -26.19 -9.21
N ILE A 99 13.19 -26.25 -9.68
CA ILE A 99 12.30 -25.08 -9.75
C ILE A 99 12.06 -24.43 -8.37
N VAL A 100 11.92 -25.22 -7.30
CA VAL A 100 11.71 -24.73 -5.94
C VAL A 100 13.04 -24.57 -5.22
N SER A 101 13.74 -25.68 -4.95
CA SER A 101 14.94 -25.67 -4.09
C SER A 101 16.15 -24.99 -4.72
N GLY A 102 16.23 -24.94 -6.06
CA GLY A 102 17.36 -24.37 -6.79
C GLY A 102 17.12 -22.98 -7.39
N PHE A 103 15.88 -22.64 -7.74
CA PHE A 103 15.53 -21.36 -8.36
C PHE A 103 14.71 -20.47 -7.41
N MET A 104 13.47 -20.83 -7.10
CA MET A 104 12.58 -19.98 -6.30
C MET A 104 13.16 -19.63 -4.92
N LYS A 105 13.79 -20.60 -4.24
CA LYS A 105 14.41 -20.40 -2.91
C LYS A 105 15.85 -19.89 -2.96
N ASP A 106 16.42 -19.57 -4.14
CA ASP A 106 17.78 -19.05 -4.23
C ASP A 106 17.85 -17.61 -3.67
N PRO A 107 18.54 -17.37 -2.54
CA PRO A 107 18.68 -16.03 -1.98
C PRO A 107 19.45 -15.07 -2.90
N LEU A 108 20.36 -15.58 -3.74
CA LEU A 108 21.17 -14.77 -4.64
C LEU A 108 20.36 -14.21 -5.80
N LEU A 109 19.35 -14.92 -6.33
CA LEU A 109 18.47 -14.36 -7.36
C LEU A 109 17.72 -13.12 -6.85
N GLY A 110 17.28 -13.17 -5.59
CA GLY A 110 16.63 -12.06 -4.91
C GLY A 110 17.57 -10.86 -4.72
N SER A 111 18.77 -11.11 -4.19
CA SER A 111 19.74 -10.04 -3.89
C SER A 111 20.34 -9.41 -5.16
N LYS A 112 20.54 -10.20 -6.21
CA LYS A 112 20.93 -9.76 -7.56
C LYS A 112 19.81 -9.05 -8.33
N ARG A 113 18.56 -9.08 -7.83
CA ARG A 113 17.36 -8.50 -8.46
C ARG A 113 16.99 -9.09 -9.83
N LEU A 114 17.49 -10.27 -10.20
CA LEU A 114 17.30 -10.82 -11.55
C LEU A 114 15.84 -11.10 -11.91
N ALA A 115 15.01 -11.51 -10.93
CA ALA A 115 13.56 -11.66 -11.13
C ALA A 115 12.76 -10.42 -10.68
N SER A 116 13.22 -9.69 -9.67
CA SER A 116 12.46 -8.57 -9.08
C SER A 116 12.64 -7.23 -9.79
N MET A 117 13.75 -7.01 -10.53
CA MET A 117 13.91 -5.84 -11.39
C MET A 117 12.93 -5.82 -12.56
N PRO A 118 12.83 -6.88 -13.40
CA PRO A 118 11.87 -6.89 -14.50
C PRO A 118 10.43 -6.82 -13.98
N ASP A 119 10.12 -7.45 -12.83
CA ASP A 119 8.81 -7.31 -12.18
C ASP A 119 8.47 -5.85 -11.84
N ARG A 120 9.40 -5.10 -11.24
CA ARG A 120 9.21 -3.67 -10.93
C ARG A 120 8.85 -2.81 -12.16
N ILE A 121 9.35 -3.19 -13.34
CA ILE A 121 9.20 -2.39 -14.56
C ILE A 121 8.03 -2.86 -15.43
N THR A 122 7.80 -4.16 -15.49
CA THR A 122 6.93 -4.77 -16.51
C THR A 122 5.65 -5.38 -15.95
N ASN A 123 5.52 -5.54 -14.63
CA ASN A 123 4.38 -6.22 -14.02
C ASN A 123 3.04 -5.58 -14.41
N THR A 124 2.90 -4.27 -14.22
CA THR A 124 1.70 -3.50 -14.57
C THR A 124 2.14 -2.13 -15.10
N ILE A 125 1.72 -1.79 -16.31
CA ILE A 125 2.17 -0.58 -17.02
C ILE A 125 0.95 0.30 -17.29
N ASN A 126 0.93 1.49 -16.68
CA ASN A 126 -0.05 2.53 -17.02
C ASN A 126 0.30 3.11 -18.39
N VAL A 127 -0.68 3.17 -19.29
CA VAL A 127 -0.50 3.64 -20.66
C VAL A 127 -1.33 4.89 -20.93
N VAL A 128 -0.82 5.77 -21.79
CA VAL A 128 -1.51 7.00 -22.16
C VAL A 128 -2.79 6.67 -22.94
N GLY A 129 -3.89 7.33 -22.57
CA GLY A 129 -5.18 7.18 -23.26
C GLY A 129 -6.02 5.97 -22.83
N SER A 130 -5.62 5.28 -21.76
CA SER A 130 -6.40 4.20 -21.14
C SER A 130 -6.40 4.37 -19.62
N ASP A 131 -7.55 4.16 -19.00
CA ASP A 131 -7.68 4.05 -17.54
C ASP A 131 -7.30 2.64 -17.04
N GLU A 132 -7.27 1.65 -17.94
CA GLU A 132 -6.83 0.29 -17.64
C GLU A 132 -5.35 0.11 -17.99
N PRO A 133 -4.52 -0.42 -17.08
CA PRO A 133 -3.12 -0.71 -17.36
C PRO A 133 -2.97 -1.95 -18.25
N VAL A 134 -1.81 -2.07 -18.90
CA VAL A 134 -1.39 -3.29 -19.58
C VAL A 134 -0.54 -4.13 -18.64
N CYS A 135 -0.87 -5.41 -18.49
CA CYS A 135 -0.23 -6.31 -17.55
C CYS A 135 0.61 -7.38 -18.26
N ARG A 136 1.80 -7.68 -17.72
CA ARG A 136 2.60 -8.84 -18.16
C ARG A 136 1.83 -10.15 -17.97
N PRO A 137 1.91 -11.13 -18.87
CA PRO A 137 1.33 -12.45 -18.63
C PRO A 137 1.98 -13.16 -17.43
N THR A 138 1.36 -13.07 -16.25
CA THR A 138 1.81 -13.72 -15.03
C THR A 138 0.65 -13.96 -14.04
N VAL A 139 0.90 -14.80 -13.03
CA VAL A 139 -0.04 -15.10 -11.94
C VAL A 139 -0.20 -13.88 -11.00
N ILE A 140 0.85 -13.09 -10.83
CA ILE A 140 0.99 -12.10 -9.74
C ILE A 140 0.71 -10.65 -10.17
N ASN A 141 -0.29 -10.46 -11.05
CA ASN A 141 -0.78 -9.14 -11.44
C ASN A 141 -2.23 -9.21 -11.96
N MET A 142 -2.73 -8.14 -12.58
CA MET A 142 -4.10 -8.08 -13.12
C MET A 142 -4.27 -8.66 -14.54
N TYR A 143 -3.30 -9.43 -15.06
CA TYR A 143 -3.43 -10.07 -16.37
C TYR A 143 -4.67 -10.99 -16.43
N ASP A 144 -5.54 -10.73 -17.40
CA ASP A 144 -6.87 -11.33 -17.55
C ASP A 144 -6.93 -12.43 -18.64
N GLY A 145 -5.86 -12.56 -19.42
CA GLY A 145 -5.68 -13.58 -20.44
C GLY A 145 -5.48 -14.99 -19.88
N ASP A 146 -5.43 -15.97 -20.77
CA ASP A 146 -5.49 -17.39 -20.42
C ASP A 146 -4.12 -17.96 -20.03
N LEU A 147 -4.02 -18.40 -18.78
CA LEU A 147 -2.83 -19.03 -18.19
C LEU A 147 -3.01 -20.56 -17.99
N SER A 148 -3.95 -21.20 -18.70
CA SER A 148 -4.29 -22.61 -18.49
C SER A 148 -3.21 -23.60 -18.91
N THR A 149 -2.31 -23.18 -19.80
CA THR A 149 -1.18 -23.98 -20.25
C THR A 149 0.06 -23.11 -20.42
N LEU A 150 1.24 -23.72 -20.34
CA LEU A 150 2.51 -23.03 -20.58
C LEU A 150 2.60 -22.51 -22.02
N ASP A 151 2.04 -23.21 -23.01
CA ASP A 151 2.03 -22.74 -24.41
C ASP A 151 1.24 -21.43 -24.59
N LYS A 152 0.06 -21.34 -23.96
CA LYS A 152 -0.77 -20.12 -24.00
C LYS A 152 -0.06 -18.96 -23.29
N TRP A 153 0.48 -19.23 -22.11
CA TRP A 153 1.27 -18.25 -21.36
C TRP A 153 2.47 -17.77 -22.18
N TRP A 154 3.27 -18.69 -22.73
CA TRP A 154 4.50 -18.36 -23.43
C TRP A 154 4.26 -17.51 -24.67
N GLY A 155 3.27 -17.89 -25.48
CA GLY A 155 2.88 -17.10 -26.66
C GLY A 155 2.47 -15.67 -26.29
N ALA A 156 1.68 -15.50 -25.22
CA ALA A 156 1.31 -14.18 -24.74
C ALA A 156 2.51 -13.41 -24.15
N TRP A 157 3.39 -14.09 -23.42
CA TRP A 157 4.52 -13.48 -22.72
C TRP A 157 5.55 -12.91 -23.71
N GLU A 158 5.92 -13.67 -24.74
CA GLU A 158 6.85 -13.19 -25.78
C GLU A 158 6.23 -12.02 -26.57
N GLN A 159 4.95 -12.12 -26.91
CA GLN A 159 4.24 -11.04 -27.61
C GLN A 159 4.22 -9.76 -26.76
N PHE A 160 3.96 -9.88 -25.46
CA PHE A 160 3.96 -8.73 -24.54
C PHE A 160 5.34 -8.07 -24.47
N ILE A 161 6.41 -8.85 -24.24
CA ILE A 161 7.76 -8.30 -24.06
C ILE A 161 8.31 -7.66 -25.35
N PHE A 162 8.12 -8.32 -26.49
CA PHE A 162 8.85 -7.98 -27.72
C PHE A 162 7.99 -7.31 -28.81
N ASP A 163 6.70 -7.64 -28.91
CA ASP A 163 5.84 -7.23 -30.04
C ASP A 163 4.85 -6.12 -29.71
N THR A 164 4.59 -5.88 -28.43
CA THR A 164 3.53 -4.95 -28.00
C THR A 164 4.12 -3.57 -27.70
N PRO A 165 4.02 -2.59 -28.62
CA PRO A 165 4.42 -1.21 -28.32
C PRO A 165 3.42 -0.58 -27.36
N LEU A 166 3.94 0.00 -26.27
CA LEU A 166 3.15 0.72 -25.29
C LEU A 166 3.50 2.20 -25.33
N THR A 167 2.49 3.05 -25.22
CA THR A 167 2.66 4.50 -25.14
C THR A 167 2.57 4.92 -23.69
N ILE A 168 3.69 5.40 -23.13
CA ILE A 168 3.80 5.77 -21.71
C ILE A 168 4.17 7.24 -21.57
N SER A 169 3.78 7.85 -20.45
CA SER A 169 4.23 9.19 -20.07
C SER A 169 5.46 9.07 -19.18
N ASN A 170 6.58 9.67 -19.58
CA ASN A 170 7.81 9.72 -18.81
C ASN A 170 8.23 11.19 -18.64
N LYS A 171 8.13 11.71 -17.42
CA LYS A 171 8.48 13.10 -17.07
C LYS A 171 7.84 14.15 -18.00
N GLY A 172 6.60 13.92 -18.42
CA GLY A 172 5.84 14.83 -19.30
C GLY A 172 6.08 14.64 -20.80
N ALA A 173 7.02 13.79 -21.21
CA ALA A 173 7.15 13.35 -22.59
C ALA A 173 6.40 12.03 -22.81
N THR A 174 5.75 11.88 -23.96
CA THR A 174 5.11 10.63 -24.35
C THR A 174 6.03 9.85 -25.27
N GLU A 175 6.28 8.58 -24.95
CA GLU A 175 7.11 7.69 -25.75
C GLU A 175 6.35 6.40 -26.06
N THR A 176 6.43 5.93 -27.31
CA THR A 176 5.89 4.65 -27.73
C THR A 176 7.03 3.67 -27.96
N ASN A 177 7.14 2.64 -27.12
CA ASN A 177 8.22 1.67 -27.20
C ASN A 177 7.70 0.24 -26.91
N PRO A 178 8.29 -0.79 -27.53
CA PRO A 178 8.09 -2.16 -27.06
C PRO A 178 8.61 -2.34 -25.63
N VAL A 179 7.98 -3.24 -24.87
CA VAL A 179 8.21 -3.38 -23.42
C VAL A 179 9.67 -3.67 -23.07
N TYR A 180 10.39 -4.46 -23.86
CA TYR A 180 11.80 -4.77 -23.60
C TYR A 180 12.70 -3.52 -23.51
N LYS A 181 12.34 -2.41 -24.18
CA LYS A 181 13.10 -1.14 -24.09
C LYS A 181 12.87 -0.39 -22.78
N MET A 182 11.86 -0.77 -22.00
CA MET A 182 11.58 -0.18 -20.69
C MET A 182 12.46 -0.76 -19.59
N LEU A 183 13.03 -1.96 -19.81
CA LEU A 183 13.89 -2.64 -18.84
C LEU A 183 15.14 -1.83 -18.51
N GLN A 184 15.54 -1.89 -17.24
CA GLN A 184 16.67 -1.13 -16.72
C GLN A 184 17.86 -2.05 -16.46
N PRO A 185 19.10 -1.65 -16.84
CA PRO A 185 20.29 -2.40 -16.49
C PRO A 185 20.44 -2.53 -14.98
N ILE A 186 20.86 -3.71 -14.52
CA ILE A 186 21.17 -3.96 -13.11
C ILE A 186 22.65 -3.65 -12.93
N LYS A 187 22.95 -2.61 -12.13
CA LYS A 187 24.32 -2.11 -11.95
C LYS A 187 24.99 -2.68 -10.69
N LYS A 188 26.23 -3.15 -10.80
CA LYS A 188 26.98 -3.74 -9.68
C LYS A 188 27.21 -2.72 -8.56
N ALA A 189 27.43 -1.46 -8.92
CA ALA A 189 27.57 -0.35 -7.97
C ALA A 189 26.35 -0.20 -7.03
N LYS A 190 25.15 -0.61 -7.48
CA LYS A 190 23.92 -0.55 -6.68
C LYS A 190 23.54 -1.92 -6.09
N TYR A 191 23.87 -3.01 -6.78
CA TYR A 191 23.56 -4.39 -6.41
C TYR A 191 24.87 -5.20 -6.40
N PRO A 192 25.62 -5.19 -5.29
CA PRO A 192 27.00 -5.69 -5.26
C PRO A 192 27.12 -7.21 -5.47
N ASP A 193 26.03 -7.95 -5.34
CA ASP A 193 26.01 -9.41 -5.49
C ASP A 193 26.07 -9.87 -6.96
N ILE A 194 25.84 -8.98 -7.94
CA ILE A 194 26.08 -9.30 -9.34
C ILE A 194 27.57 -9.19 -9.68
N THR A 195 28.03 -10.05 -10.56
CA THR A 195 29.37 -9.98 -11.15
C THR A 195 29.42 -8.94 -12.28
N GLU A 196 30.63 -8.55 -12.68
CA GLU A 196 30.83 -7.66 -13.84
C GLU A 196 30.39 -8.32 -15.16
N ALA A 197 30.46 -9.65 -15.24
CA ALA A 197 29.94 -10.39 -16.38
C ALA A 197 28.41 -10.30 -16.44
N GLU A 198 27.73 -10.52 -15.30
CA GLU A 198 26.27 -10.40 -15.20
C GLU A 198 25.77 -8.97 -15.44
N GLU A 199 26.50 -7.94 -14.99
CA GLU A 199 26.14 -6.53 -15.27
C GLU A 199 26.08 -6.24 -16.78
N LYS A 200 27.06 -6.75 -17.55
CA LYS A 200 27.13 -6.57 -19.01
C LYS A 200 25.93 -7.16 -19.73
N VAL A 201 25.47 -8.34 -19.30
CA VAL A 201 24.33 -9.04 -19.88
C VAL A 201 23.05 -8.89 -19.05
N SER A 202 22.95 -7.86 -18.21
CA SER A 202 21.89 -7.77 -17.20
C SER A 202 20.48 -7.65 -17.79
N LEU A 203 20.33 -7.08 -19.00
CA LEU A 203 19.03 -7.00 -19.69
C LEU A 203 18.54 -8.37 -20.20
N PRO A 204 19.30 -9.12 -21.01
CA PRO A 204 18.88 -10.47 -21.40
C PRO A 204 18.81 -11.44 -20.21
N LEU A 205 19.73 -11.33 -19.24
CA LEU A 205 19.75 -12.21 -18.06
C LEU A 205 18.52 -12.03 -17.16
N GLN A 206 18.13 -10.78 -16.85
CA GLN A 206 16.92 -10.54 -16.06
C GLN A 206 15.66 -10.94 -16.83
N THR A 207 15.68 -10.83 -18.16
CA THR A 207 14.56 -11.26 -19.01
C THR A 207 14.38 -12.78 -18.95
N LEU A 208 15.48 -13.54 -19.04
CA LEU A 208 15.47 -15.00 -18.85
C LEU A 208 14.98 -15.38 -17.45
N CYS A 209 15.54 -14.78 -16.39
CA CYS A 209 15.12 -15.10 -15.02
C CYS A 209 13.65 -14.74 -14.76
N GLY A 210 13.14 -13.64 -15.34
CA GLY A 210 11.73 -13.26 -15.30
C GLY A 210 10.83 -14.27 -15.99
N ALA A 211 11.22 -14.76 -17.17
CA ALA A 211 10.48 -15.80 -17.89
C ALA A 211 10.42 -17.11 -17.11
N ILE A 212 11.57 -17.57 -16.57
CA ILE A 212 11.63 -18.78 -15.72
C ILE A 212 10.73 -18.63 -14.49
N PHE A 213 10.79 -17.48 -13.81
CA PHE A 213 9.97 -17.20 -12.64
C PHE A 213 8.47 -17.29 -12.95
N ASP A 214 8.00 -16.58 -13.99
CA ASP A 214 6.59 -16.61 -14.39
C ASP A 214 6.15 -18.00 -14.85
N ALA A 215 7.00 -18.74 -15.57
CA ALA A 215 6.73 -20.12 -15.99
C ALA A 215 6.52 -21.05 -14.79
N ILE A 216 7.37 -20.93 -13.76
CA ILE A 216 7.27 -21.69 -12.52
C ILE A 216 5.95 -21.36 -11.80
N LEU A 217 5.56 -20.07 -11.74
CA LEU A 217 4.28 -19.69 -11.14
C LEU A 217 3.10 -20.30 -11.88
N VAL A 218 3.07 -20.22 -13.21
CA VAL A 218 1.99 -20.82 -14.02
C VAL A 218 1.93 -22.34 -13.84
N HIS A 219 3.10 -23.01 -13.88
CA HIS A 219 3.19 -24.45 -13.64
C HIS A 219 2.70 -24.84 -12.24
N MET A 220 3.14 -24.13 -11.21
CA MET A 220 2.73 -24.37 -9.82
C MET A 220 1.22 -24.20 -9.68
N MET A 221 0.64 -23.10 -10.18
CA MET A 221 -0.81 -22.84 -10.09
C MET A 221 -1.63 -23.92 -10.77
N ASN A 222 -1.23 -24.34 -11.98
CA ASN A 222 -1.88 -25.41 -12.73
C ASN A 222 -1.65 -26.81 -12.12
N THR A 223 -0.67 -26.97 -11.23
CA THR A 223 -0.42 -28.22 -10.50
C THR A 223 -1.24 -28.31 -9.21
N VAL A 224 -1.44 -27.19 -8.51
CA VAL A 224 -2.15 -27.17 -7.23
C VAL A 224 -3.68 -27.07 -7.39
N SER A 225 -4.14 -26.55 -8.54
CA SER A 225 -5.55 -26.30 -8.83
C SER A 225 -5.85 -26.35 -10.33
N GLU A 226 -7.10 -26.68 -10.66
CA GLU A 226 -7.60 -26.60 -12.03
C GLU A 226 -7.56 -25.14 -12.54
N PRO A 227 -7.11 -24.89 -13.78
CA PRO A 227 -7.02 -23.54 -14.33
C PRO A 227 -8.30 -22.71 -14.21
N ALA A 228 -9.46 -23.32 -14.47
CA ALA A 228 -10.75 -22.64 -14.37
C ALA A 228 -11.05 -22.16 -12.95
N VAL A 229 -10.55 -22.86 -11.92
CA VAL A 229 -10.80 -22.51 -10.52
C VAL A 229 -9.90 -21.35 -10.09
N TRP A 230 -8.57 -21.49 -10.23
CA TRP A 230 -7.66 -20.47 -9.71
C TRP A 230 -7.68 -19.18 -10.55
N GLN A 231 -7.89 -19.26 -11.86
CA GLN A 231 -8.02 -18.06 -12.69
C GLN A 231 -9.33 -17.32 -12.39
N SER A 232 -10.43 -18.03 -12.11
CA SER A 232 -11.68 -17.41 -11.67
C SER A 232 -11.51 -16.72 -10.31
N LEU A 233 -10.82 -17.37 -9.37
CA LEU A 233 -10.49 -16.78 -8.07
C LEU A 233 -9.64 -15.50 -8.24
N LYS A 234 -8.58 -15.55 -9.05
CA LYS A 234 -7.75 -14.39 -9.38
C LYS A 234 -8.60 -13.24 -9.93
N LYS A 235 -9.51 -13.52 -10.87
CA LYS A 235 -10.41 -12.50 -11.47
C LYS A 235 -11.31 -11.86 -10.41
N THR A 236 -11.88 -12.64 -9.50
CA THR A 236 -12.68 -12.11 -8.39
C THR A 236 -11.85 -11.22 -7.46
N MET A 237 -10.60 -11.61 -7.16
CA MET A 237 -9.72 -10.82 -6.31
C MET A 237 -9.34 -9.50 -6.99
N VAL A 238 -8.94 -9.53 -8.27
CA VAL A 238 -8.64 -8.31 -9.06
C VAL A 238 -9.84 -7.37 -9.13
N GLU A 239 -11.03 -7.92 -9.38
CA GLU A 239 -12.25 -7.12 -9.46
C GLU A 239 -12.51 -6.36 -8.15
N ASN A 240 -12.37 -7.01 -7.00
CA ASN A 240 -12.74 -6.41 -5.71
C ASN A 240 -11.61 -5.60 -5.06
N LEU A 241 -10.36 -6.06 -5.15
CA LEU A 241 -9.21 -5.45 -4.48
C LEU A 241 -8.52 -4.37 -5.31
N ASN A 242 -8.68 -4.40 -6.65
CA ASN A 242 -8.08 -3.44 -7.55
C ASN A 242 -9.14 -2.55 -8.20
N LYS A 243 -10.03 -3.14 -9.01
CA LYS A 243 -10.97 -2.36 -9.85
C LYS A 243 -12.04 -1.65 -9.03
N LYS A 244 -12.63 -2.34 -8.05
CA LYS A 244 -13.65 -1.79 -7.16
C LYS A 244 -13.12 -1.15 -5.89
N LYS A 245 -11.80 -1.03 -5.73
CA LYS A 245 -11.22 -0.42 -4.54
C LYS A 245 -11.81 0.96 -4.26
N VAL A 246 -11.71 1.88 -5.23
CA VAL A 246 -12.22 3.25 -5.07
C VAL A 246 -13.74 3.25 -4.82
N PRO A 247 -14.58 2.56 -5.62
CA PRO A 247 -15.99 2.43 -5.31
C PRO A 247 -16.29 1.93 -3.89
N HIS A 248 -15.67 0.82 -3.45
CA HIS A 248 -15.89 0.25 -2.12
C HIS A 248 -15.46 1.20 -1.00
N THR A 249 -14.30 1.85 -1.14
CA THR A 249 -13.82 2.87 -0.19
C THR A 249 -14.84 4.00 -0.07
N LEU A 250 -15.33 4.53 -1.19
CA LEU A 250 -16.31 5.61 -1.20
C LEU A 250 -17.67 5.18 -0.63
N ASP A 251 -18.09 3.94 -0.89
CA ASP A 251 -19.35 3.40 -0.36
C ASP A 251 -19.30 3.26 1.17
N ILE A 252 -18.18 2.83 1.74
CA ILE A 252 -17.98 2.79 3.21
C ILE A 252 -18.01 4.20 3.79
N LEU A 253 -17.26 5.13 3.18
CA LEU A 253 -17.23 6.53 3.61
C LEU A 253 -18.62 7.18 3.56
N GLU A 254 -19.39 6.93 2.50
CA GLU A 254 -20.71 7.54 2.31
C GLU A 254 -21.78 6.94 3.22
N ASN A 255 -21.84 5.61 3.32
CA ASN A 255 -22.95 4.91 3.95
C ASN A 255 -22.73 4.65 5.45
N VAL A 256 -21.48 4.57 5.90
CA VAL A 256 -21.15 4.14 7.27
C VAL A 256 -20.54 5.29 8.08
N TYR A 257 -19.66 6.06 7.45
CA TYR A 257 -18.96 7.19 8.06
C TYR A 257 -19.46 8.56 7.57
N GLY A 258 -20.50 8.60 6.75
CA GLY A 258 -21.02 9.85 6.16
C GLY A 258 -21.69 10.80 7.14
N ALA A 259 -21.81 10.41 8.42
CA ALA A 259 -22.30 11.23 9.52
C ALA A 259 -21.17 11.76 10.43
N SER A 260 -19.90 11.45 10.13
CA SER A 260 -18.76 12.02 10.86
C SER A 260 -18.67 13.54 10.63
N ASP A 261 -18.18 14.26 11.63
CA ASP A 261 -17.93 15.70 11.51
C ASP A 261 -16.61 15.98 10.78
N ILE A 262 -15.61 15.14 11.04
CA ILE A 262 -14.28 15.20 10.45
C ILE A 262 -13.86 13.79 10.01
N ILE A 263 -13.36 13.66 8.78
CA ILE A 263 -12.68 12.44 8.31
C ILE A 263 -11.30 12.82 7.80
N THR A 264 -10.26 12.20 8.34
CA THR A 264 -8.87 12.36 7.89
C THR A 264 -8.43 11.10 7.16
N LEU A 265 -8.05 11.23 5.90
CA LEU A 265 -7.63 10.11 5.07
C LEU A 265 -6.16 10.21 4.74
N GLN A 266 -5.51 9.07 4.65
CA GLN A 266 -4.10 8.93 4.29
C GLN A 266 -3.94 8.08 3.02
N GLU A 267 -2.81 8.25 2.32
CA GLU A 267 -2.46 7.53 1.08
C GLU A 267 -3.59 7.54 0.01
N VAL A 268 -4.23 8.70 -0.17
CA VAL A 268 -5.34 8.86 -1.09
C VAL A 268 -4.87 9.20 -2.50
N SER A 269 -5.38 8.49 -3.50
CA SER A 269 -5.17 8.79 -4.92
C SER A 269 -6.00 9.99 -5.39
N ALA A 270 -5.49 10.71 -6.38
CA ALA A 270 -6.21 11.81 -7.02
C ALA A 270 -7.58 11.37 -7.58
N SER A 271 -7.65 10.15 -8.14
CA SER A 271 -8.90 9.56 -8.64
C SER A 271 -9.96 9.41 -7.54
N LEU A 272 -9.58 8.98 -6.33
CA LEU A 272 -10.52 8.89 -5.22
C LEU A 272 -11.06 10.26 -4.83
N ILE A 273 -10.20 11.28 -4.76
CA ILE A 273 -10.58 12.66 -4.42
C ILE A 273 -11.62 13.18 -5.42
N ASP A 274 -11.36 13.02 -6.71
CA ASP A 274 -12.24 13.48 -7.78
C ASP A 274 -13.59 12.76 -7.77
N GLN A 275 -13.58 11.44 -7.53
CA GLN A 275 -14.81 10.66 -7.43
C GLN A 275 -15.62 11.00 -6.17
N ALA A 276 -14.97 11.18 -5.02
CA ALA A 276 -15.62 11.58 -3.78
C ALA A 276 -16.37 12.91 -3.93
N ARG A 277 -15.75 13.91 -4.58
CA ARG A 277 -16.35 15.22 -4.86
C ARG A 277 -17.59 15.14 -5.75
N LYS A 278 -17.67 14.14 -6.64
CA LYS A 278 -18.80 13.94 -7.57
C LYS A 278 -19.97 13.15 -6.94
N ARG A 279 -19.76 12.49 -5.80
CA ARG A 279 -20.78 11.69 -5.08
C ARG A 279 -21.53 12.51 -4.01
N GLN A 280 -22.41 11.88 -3.24
CA GLN A 280 -23.10 12.55 -2.12
C GLN A 280 -22.11 13.06 -1.06
N LEU A 281 -20.94 12.43 -0.96
CA LEU A 281 -19.84 12.91 -0.12
C LEU A 281 -19.50 14.38 -0.40
N GLY A 282 -19.36 14.79 -1.66
CA GLY A 282 -19.10 16.19 -2.03
C GLY A 282 -20.25 17.16 -1.71
N GLN A 283 -21.47 16.64 -1.52
CA GLN A 283 -22.60 17.43 -1.05
C GLN A 283 -22.55 17.62 0.47
N LYS A 284 -22.21 16.56 1.22
CA LYS A 284 -22.16 16.54 2.69
C LYS A 284 -20.87 17.12 3.28
N PHE A 285 -19.76 17.04 2.55
CA PHE A 285 -18.43 17.41 3.05
C PHE A 285 -17.75 18.44 2.15
N TRP A 286 -16.94 19.29 2.77
CA TRP A 286 -15.83 19.96 2.12
C TRP A 286 -14.67 18.96 2.01
N ILE A 287 -14.35 18.53 0.80
CA ILE A 287 -13.26 17.57 0.53
C ILE A 287 -11.99 18.35 0.18
N VAL A 288 -11.12 18.48 1.18
CA VAL A 288 -9.91 19.30 1.15
C VAL A 288 -8.71 18.40 0.88
N ALA A 289 -7.98 18.73 -0.17
CA ALA A 289 -6.74 18.07 -0.56
C ALA A 289 -5.60 19.09 -0.57
N PRO A 290 -4.33 18.67 -0.45
CA PRO A 290 -3.19 19.58 -0.50
C PRO A 290 -3.17 20.36 -1.81
N GLY A 291 -2.79 21.64 -1.74
CA GLY A 291 -2.60 22.47 -2.94
C GLY A 291 -1.57 21.89 -3.91
N ASP A 292 -0.61 21.10 -3.40
CA ASP A 292 0.44 20.46 -4.18
C ASP A 292 0.40 18.92 -4.02
N LEU A 293 -0.44 18.25 -4.82
CA LEU A 293 -0.59 16.80 -4.81
C LEU A 293 0.66 16.06 -5.34
N ASP A 294 1.02 14.93 -4.73
CA ASP A 294 2.05 14.04 -5.27
C ASP A 294 1.47 13.19 -6.41
N ALA A 295 1.60 13.69 -7.64
CA ALA A 295 1.17 12.98 -8.84
C ALA A 295 2.06 11.78 -9.22
N VAL A 296 3.23 11.63 -8.59
CA VAL A 296 4.18 10.53 -8.89
C VAL A 296 3.88 9.32 -8.03
N ARG A 297 3.75 9.51 -6.71
CA ARG A 297 3.33 8.45 -5.79
C ARG A 297 1.82 8.22 -5.80
N ASP A 298 1.05 9.25 -6.16
CA ASP A 298 -0.41 9.28 -6.08
C ASP A 298 -0.94 8.88 -4.70
N GLN A 299 -0.29 9.40 -3.66
CA GLN A 299 -0.59 9.17 -2.25
C GLN A 299 -0.64 10.51 -1.52
N ASN A 300 -1.82 10.88 -1.02
CA ASN A 300 -2.05 12.20 -0.45
C ASN A 300 -2.88 12.11 0.83
N SER A 301 -2.57 12.97 1.80
CA SER A 301 -3.38 13.20 2.99
C SER A 301 -4.56 14.13 2.65
N VAL A 302 -5.78 13.74 3.02
CA VAL A 302 -7.01 14.43 2.63
C VAL A 302 -7.91 14.61 3.86
N ILE A 303 -8.65 15.71 3.93
CA ILE A 303 -9.55 16.01 5.05
C ILE A 303 -10.96 16.27 4.51
N PHE A 304 -11.95 15.60 5.08
CA PHE A 304 -13.37 15.86 4.84
C PHE A 304 -13.95 16.59 6.05
N LEU A 305 -14.53 17.76 5.84
CA LEU A 305 -15.23 18.54 6.87
C LEU A 305 -16.73 18.54 6.61
N SER A 306 -17.53 18.06 7.54
CA SER A 306 -18.99 18.10 7.42
C SER A 306 -19.44 19.55 7.20
N LYS A 307 -20.25 19.80 6.17
CA LYS A 307 -20.79 21.14 5.90
C LYS A 307 -21.78 21.59 6.98
N ASP A 308 -22.40 20.66 7.69
CA ASP A 308 -23.31 20.99 8.79
C ASP A 308 -22.55 21.48 10.03
N THR A 309 -21.35 20.92 10.26
CA THR A 309 -20.49 21.28 11.40
C THR A 309 -19.53 22.42 11.06
N PHE A 310 -19.03 22.47 9.83
CA PHE A 310 -18.13 23.50 9.30
C PHE A 310 -18.76 24.19 8.07
N PRO A 311 -19.78 25.03 8.25
CA PRO A 311 -20.55 25.61 7.13
C PRO A 311 -19.70 26.47 6.19
N SER A 312 -18.66 27.11 6.71
CA SER A 312 -17.73 27.94 5.93
C SER A 312 -16.61 27.15 5.25
N GLY A 313 -16.45 25.86 5.57
CA GLY A 313 -15.37 25.03 5.05
C GLY A 313 -13.98 25.39 5.61
N PRO A 314 -12.89 25.00 4.91
CA PRO A 314 -11.54 25.34 5.32
C PRO A 314 -11.29 26.85 5.21
N SER A 315 -10.67 27.43 6.22
CA SER A 315 -10.26 28.84 6.23
C SER A 315 -8.92 29.05 5.52
N ALA A 316 -7.94 28.16 5.75
CA ALA A 316 -6.64 28.19 5.08
C ALA A 316 -5.94 26.82 5.14
N GLU A 317 -5.09 26.54 4.16
CA GLU A 317 -4.10 25.47 4.24
C GLU A 317 -2.83 26.00 4.92
N ILE A 318 -2.38 25.33 5.98
CA ILE A 318 -1.21 25.71 6.79
C ILE A 318 -0.09 24.66 6.75
N THR A 319 -0.14 23.71 5.81
CA THR A 319 0.88 22.65 5.64
C THR A 319 2.30 23.22 5.57
N HIS A 320 2.50 24.28 4.78
CA HIS A 320 3.80 24.98 4.67
C HIS A 320 4.29 25.59 5.99
N LEU A 321 3.40 26.02 6.89
CA LEU A 321 3.78 26.52 8.22
C LEU A 321 4.25 25.38 9.12
N VAL A 322 3.63 24.21 9.01
CA VAL A 322 4.06 22.99 9.71
C VAL A 322 5.44 22.57 9.20
N GLU A 323 5.62 22.46 7.89
CA GLU A 323 6.91 22.08 7.30
C GLU A 323 8.02 23.09 7.64
N GLY A 324 7.71 24.39 7.59
CA GLY A 324 8.64 25.44 8.03
C GLY A 324 8.95 25.44 9.54
N SER A 325 8.20 24.67 10.33
CA SER A 325 8.39 24.56 11.78
C SER A 325 9.26 23.39 12.21
N PHE A 326 9.75 22.55 11.28
CA PHE A 326 10.73 21.50 11.61
C PHE A 326 11.98 22.07 12.31
N GLU A 327 12.64 21.22 13.08
CA GLU A 327 13.88 21.60 13.75
C GLU A 327 15.00 21.82 12.73
N GLU A 328 15.78 22.88 12.91
CA GLU A 328 16.86 23.22 11.98
C GLU A 328 17.90 22.09 11.94
N GLY A 329 18.25 21.65 10.73
CA GLY A 329 19.19 20.55 10.51
C GLY A 329 18.63 19.14 10.72
N MET A 330 17.35 19.00 11.05
CA MET A 330 16.67 17.70 11.12
C MET A 330 16.23 17.24 9.73
N ASP A 331 16.68 16.06 9.32
CA ASP A 331 16.16 15.37 8.14
C ASP A 331 14.88 14.62 8.52
N VAL A 332 13.72 15.15 8.12
CA VAL A 332 12.41 14.56 8.40
C VAL A 332 11.97 13.77 7.17
N PRO A 333 11.80 12.43 7.27
CA PRO A 333 11.56 11.58 6.12
C PRO A 333 10.09 11.62 5.67
N ILE A 334 9.63 12.79 5.23
CA ILE A 334 8.34 12.98 4.58
C ILE A 334 8.56 13.24 3.09
N ALA A 335 7.59 12.84 2.28
CA ALA A 335 7.48 13.31 0.92
C ALA A 335 6.24 14.20 0.75
N LYS A 336 6.17 14.76 -0.45
CA LYS A 336 5.01 15.52 -0.91
C LYS A 336 3.72 14.71 -0.73
N GLY A 337 2.66 15.38 -0.30
CA GLY A 337 1.35 14.76 -0.08
C GLY A 337 1.19 14.04 1.28
N ASP A 338 2.27 13.79 2.02
CA ASP A 338 2.21 13.03 3.28
C ASP A 338 1.44 13.76 4.38
N ILE A 339 1.44 15.11 4.37
CA ILE A 339 0.78 15.96 5.36
C ILE A 339 -0.26 16.84 4.70
N LEU A 340 -1.42 16.98 5.33
CA LEU A 340 -2.33 18.10 5.10
C LEU A 340 -2.72 18.71 6.45
N ALA A 341 -2.48 20.00 6.63
CA ALA A 341 -2.95 20.73 7.80
C ALA A 341 -3.75 21.96 7.36
N ILE A 342 -4.95 22.13 7.93
CA ILE A 342 -5.85 23.23 7.59
C ILE A 342 -6.38 23.90 8.85
N THR A 343 -6.79 25.16 8.71
CA THR A 343 -7.64 25.82 9.69
C THR A 343 -9.10 25.76 9.24
N ALA A 344 -10.02 25.66 10.19
CA ALA A 344 -11.46 25.76 9.95
C ALA A 344 -12.15 26.33 11.19
N THR A 345 -13.37 26.82 11.05
CA THR A 345 -14.20 27.25 12.18
C THR A 345 -15.52 26.53 12.13
N ASP A 346 -15.90 25.90 13.24
CA ASP A 346 -17.16 25.17 13.30
C ASP A 346 -18.36 26.12 13.50
N ARG A 347 -19.56 25.54 13.48
CA ARG A 347 -20.84 26.22 13.73
C ARG A 347 -20.95 26.89 15.11
N ASP A 348 -20.06 26.55 16.05
CA ASP A 348 -19.98 27.12 17.40
C ASP A 348 -18.92 28.19 17.54
N ASN A 349 -18.34 28.62 16.42
CA ASN A 349 -17.24 29.59 16.34
C ASN A 349 -16.00 29.12 17.11
N ILE A 350 -15.79 27.80 17.17
CA ILE A 350 -14.56 27.21 17.67
C ILE A 350 -13.58 27.12 16.50
N PRO A 351 -12.42 27.79 16.58
CA PRO A 351 -11.37 27.65 15.58
C PRO A 351 -10.62 26.32 15.77
N PHE A 352 -10.37 25.60 14.69
CA PHE A 352 -9.70 24.31 14.66
C PHE A 352 -8.50 24.30 13.73
N VAL A 353 -7.40 23.69 14.17
CA VAL A 353 -6.39 23.13 13.29
C VAL A 353 -6.72 21.65 13.12
N ILE A 354 -6.93 21.23 11.88
CA ILE A 354 -7.26 19.85 11.53
C ILE A 354 -6.14 19.34 10.63
N ALA A 355 -5.55 18.22 11.01
CA ALA A 355 -4.45 17.61 10.27
C ALA A 355 -4.74 16.15 9.91
N SER A 356 -4.27 15.74 8.74
CA SER A 356 -4.14 14.35 8.30
C SER A 356 -2.68 14.07 7.97
N PHE A 357 -2.15 12.94 8.43
CA PHE A 357 -0.77 12.57 8.20
C PHE A 357 -0.58 11.07 8.02
N HIS A 358 0.31 10.70 7.10
CA HIS A 358 0.92 9.38 7.07
C HIS A 358 2.43 9.57 6.97
N GLY A 359 3.18 8.84 7.80
CA GLY A 359 4.63 8.98 7.88
C GLY A 359 5.39 7.99 7.00
N ASP A 360 6.72 8.00 7.12
CA ASP A 360 7.53 6.92 6.60
C ASP A 360 7.08 5.57 7.18
N THR A 361 7.33 4.49 6.46
CA THR A 361 6.91 3.13 6.85
C THR A 361 7.41 2.73 8.24
N ASN A 362 8.45 3.37 8.78
CA ASN A 362 8.97 3.06 10.11
C ASN A 362 8.47 4.00 11.22
N GLY A 363 7.68 5.03 10.90
CA GLY A 363 7.09 5.98 11.85
C GLY A 363 8.08 7.01 12.43
N LEU A 364 9.27 7.15 11.86
CA LEU A 364 10.32 8.06 12.35
C LEU A 364 9.97 9.54 12.09
N ALA A 365 9.16 9.84 11.08
CA ALA A 365 8.65 11.18 10.80
C ALA A 365 7.54 11.63 11.78
N THR A 366 6.84 10.69 12.42
CA THR A 366 5.62 10.97 13.21
C THR A 366 5.87 11.95 14.35
N LYS A 367 6.95 11.75 15.12
CA LYS A 367 7.30 12.65 16.24
C LYS A 367 7.69 14.05 15.76
N PRO A 368 8.64 14.21 14.81
CA PRO A 368 8.96 15.50 14.22
C PRO A 368 7.75 16.26 13.69
N VAL A 369 6.83 15.57 12.99
CA VAL A 369 5.61 16.19 12.44
C VAL A 369 4.69 16.70 13.54
N LEU A 370 4.45 15.92 14.60
CA LEU A 370 3.66 16.41 15.72
C LEU A 370 4.33 17.63 16.38
N SER A 371 5.63 17.56 16.63
CA SER A 371 6.39 18.66 17.22
C SER A 371 6.28 19.94 16.39
N ALA A 372 6.33 19.81 15.05
CA ALA A 372 6.20 20.92 14.13
C ALA A 372 4.78 21.51 14.09
N ILE A 373 3.73 20.69 14.14
CA ILE A 373 2.33 21.15 14.26
C ILE A 373 2.16 21.98 15.53
N ILE A 374 2.63 21.47 16.67
CA ILE A 374 2.51 22.17 17.96
C ILE A 374 3.33 23.47 17.97
N LYS A 375 4.52 23.46 17.38
CA LYS A 375 5.34 24.67 17.24
C LYS A 375 4.67 25.71 16.34
N ALA A 376 4.10 25.32 15.21
CA ALA A 376 3.35 26.21 14.32
C ALA A 376 2.15 26.84 15.05
N MET A 377 1.36 26.03 15.75
CA MET A 377 0.20 26.50 16.51
C MET A 377 0.55 27.47 17.64
N ASN A 378 1.67 27.25 18.32
CA ASN A 378 2.09 28.09 19.45
C ASN A 378 2.84 29.36 19.02
N SER A 379 3.49 29.34 17.86
CA SER A 379 4.32 30.44 17.38
C SER A 379 3.54 31.44 16.54
N ASP A 380 2.47 31.00 15.86
CA ASP A 380 1.57 31.89 15.13
C ASP A 380 0.43 32.39 16.04
N SER A 381 0.41 33.70 16.27
CA SER A 381 -0.63 34.37 17.05
C SER A 381 -2.06 34.17 16.50
N ALA A 382 -2.22 33.83 15.21
CA ALA A 382 -3.51 33.48 14.63
C ALA A 382 -3.96 32.08 15.05
N LEU A 383 -3.03 31.17 15.34
CA LEU A 383 -3.30 29.75 15.61
C LEU A 383 -3.36 29.39 17.10
N VAL A 384 -2.79 30.21 17.99
CA VAL A 384 -2.71 29.94 19.44
C VAL A 384 -4.05 29.63 20.13
N THR A 385 -5.17 30.09 19.56
CA THR A 385 -6.52 29.82 20.11
C THR A 385 -7.20 28.60 19.49
N HIS A 386 -6.64 28.05 18.41
CA HIS A 386 -7.21 26.93 17.68
C HIS A 386 -7.13 25.63 18.50
N LYS A 387 -8.09 24.75 18.23
CA LYS A 387 -8.17 23.41 18.81
C LYS A 387 -7.62 22.40 17.83
N LEU A 388 -6.77 21.49 18.29
CA LEU A 388 -6.17 20.46 17.44
C LEU A 388 -7.09 19.24 17.33
N ILE A 389 -7.37 18.79 16.11
CA ILE A 389 -7.80 17.43 15.79
C ILE A 389 -6.80 16.88 14.76
N PHE A 390 -6.13 15.79 15.10
CA PHE A 390 -5.09 15.22 14.23
C PHE A 390 -5.30 13.72 14.07
N GLY A 391 -5.80 13.30 12.91
CA GLY A 391 -5.89 11.89 12.56
C GLY A 391 -4.69 11.46 11.73
N LEU A 392 -4.12 10.31 12.05
CA LEU A 392 -2.88 9.86 11.41
C LEU A 392 -2.69 8.35 11.42
N ASP A 393 -1.98 7.88 10.42
CA ASP A 393 -1.18 6.67 10.48
C ASP A 393 0.21 7.03 11.05
N ALA A 394 0.44 6.65 12.30
CA ALA A 394 1.67 6.93 13.03
C ALA A 394 2.81 5.94 12.69
N ASN A 395 2.52 4.85 11.96
CA ASN A 395 3.45 3.73 11.70
C ASN A 395 4.19 3.23 12.95
N THR A 396 3.48 3.17 14.08
CA THR A 396 4.01 2.66 15.36
C THR A 396 3.99 1.15 15.43
N TYR A 397 4.88 0.58 16.25
CA TYR A 397 5.05 -0.87 16.40
C TYR A 397 4.84 -1.32 17.85
N GLU A 398 4.27 -2.52 18.04
CA GLU A 398 4.17 -3.17 19.36
C GLU A 398 5.56 -3.43 19.94
N LYS A 399 6.48 -3.89 19.09
CA LYS A 399 7.87 -4.24 19.44
C LYS A 399 8.81 -3.60 18.43
N ALA A 400 9.06 -2.30 18.60
CA ALA A 400 9.92 -1.56 17.68
C ALA A 400 11.38 -1.99 17.78
N LYS A 401 12.07 -2.00 16.62
CA LYS A 401 13.53 -2.08 16.55
C LYS A 401 14.13 -0.70 16.89
N PRO A 402 14.95 -0.57 17.95
CA PRO A 402 15.52 0.72 18.34
C PRO A 402 16.28 1.41 17.20
N GLY A 403 16.01 2.72 17.03
CA GLY A 403 16.61 3.54 15.98
C GLY A 403 16.18 3.22 14.55
N LYS A 404 15.30 2.23 14.36
CA LYS A 404 14.78 1.85 13.04
C LYS A 404 13.28 1.97 12.93
N GLN A 405 12.54 1.88 14.03
CA GLN A 405 11.09 1.85 14.08
C GLN A 405 10.58 2.66 15.28
N GLN A 406 9.39 3.23 15.15
CA GLN A 406 8.73 4.00 16.21
C GLN A 406 7.97 3.07 17.16
N ASP A 407 8.37 3.04 18.43
CA ASP A 407 7.65 2.32 19.49
C ASP A 407 6.35 3.05 19.86
N VAL A 408 5.26 2.29 20.04
CA VAL A 408 3.92 2.84 20.35
C VAL A 408 3.83 3.51 21.72
N LEU A 409 4.53 3.01 22.74
CA LEU A 409 4.53 3.62 24.07
C LEU A 409 5.38 4.88 24.09
N ASP A 410 6.49 4.88 23.37
CA ASP A 410 7.32 6.08 23.21
C ASP A 410 6.63 7.16 22.37
N TRP A 411 5.75 6.77 21.43
CA TRP A 411 4.83 7.69 20.77
C TRP A 411 3.82 8.27 21.77
N GLY A 412 3.21 7.39 22.59
CA GLY A 412 2.39 7.74 23.76
C GLY A 412 2.95 8.90 24.58
N LYS A 413 4.17 8.70 25.09
CA LYS A 413 4.89 9.69 25.90
C LYS A 413 5.10 11.01 25.16
N HIS A 414 5.33 10.97 23.85
CA HIS A 414 5.63 12.15 23.04
C HIS A 414 4.41 13.07 22.93
N TYR A 415 3.24 12.56 22.55
CA TYR A 415 2.05 13.43 22.46
C TYR A 415 1.59 13.92 23.84
N VAL A 416 1.75 13.11 24.89
CA VAL A 416 1.44 13.52 26.27
C VAL A 416 2.34 14.66 26.74
N SER A 417 3.61 14.70 26.29
CA SER A 417 4.55 15.78 26.62
C SER A 417 4.08 17.16 26.11
N TYR A 418 3.24 17.19 25.06
CA TYR A 418 2.60 18.41 24.54
C TYR A 418 1.23 18.69 25.17
N GLY A 419 0.82 17.94 26.20
CA GLY A 419 -0.50 18.08 26.82
C GLY A 419 -1.64 17.53 25.96
N LEU A 420 -1.33 16.75 24.92
CA LEU A 420 -2.33 16.05 24.13
C LEU A 420 -2.68 14.70 24.77
N THR A 421 -3.78 14.14 24.31
CA THR A 421 -4.17 12.75 24.50
C THR A 421 -4.59 12.17 23.15
N SER A 422 -4.98 10.89 23.14
CA SER A 422 -5.49 10.23 21.94
C SER A 422 -6.85 9.58 22.18
N CYS A 423 -7.49 9.09 21.12
CA CYS A 423 -8.64 8.20 21.22
C CYS A 423 -8.36 6.91 22.03
N TRP A 424 -7.08 6.58 22.28
CA TRP A 424 -6.61 5.48 23.12
C TRP A 424 -6.16 5.93 24.52
N GLY A 425 -6.27 7.22 24.85
CA GLY A 425 -5.82 7.82 26.10
C GLY A 425 -4.33 8.18 26.10
N ASP A 426 -3.77 8.39 27.29
CA ASP A 426 -2.38 8.85 27.50
C ASP A 426 -1.35 7.72 27.38
N VAL A 427 -1.80 6.48 27.58
CA VAL A 427 -0.97 5.27 27.48
C VAL A 427 -1.67 4.31 26.53
N PRO A 428 -1.32 4.33 25.23
CA PRO A 428 -1.96 3.48 24.24
C PRO A 428 -1.59 2.02 24.50
N SER A 429 -2.53 1.11 24.26
CA SER A 429 -2.24 -0.33 24.37
C SER A 429 -1.40 -0.80 23.18
N PRO A 430 -0.24 -1.45 23.41
CA PRO A 430 0.59 -1.99 22.32
C PRO A 430 -0.09 -3.09 21.50
N THR A 431 -1.13 -3.72 22.05
CA THR A 431 -1.87 -4.80 21.40
C THR A 431 -3.15 -4.33 20.71
N ASN A 432 -3.37 -3.01 20.63
CA ASN A 432 -4.55 -2.48 19.98
C ASN A 432 -4.31 -2.30 18.47
N TYR A 433 -4.16 -3.42 17.79
CA TYR A 433 -3.78 -3.47 16.39
C TYR A 433 -4.84 -2.81 15.50
N THR A 434 -4.36 -2.08 14.50
CA THR A 434 -5.17 -1.48 13.44
C THR A 434 -4.74 -1.98 12.06
N THR A 435 -3.67 -2.76 11.97
CA THR A 435 -3.25 -3.49 10.77
C THR A 435 -3.18 -4.99 11.03
N PHE A 436 -3.44 -5.77 9.97
CA PHE A 436 -3.05 -7.18 9.90
C PHE A 436 -2.92 -7.59 8.43
N ASN A 437 -1.71 -7.42 7.88
CA ASN A 437 -1.36 -7.96 6.56
C ASN A 437 -0.13 -8.88 6.65
N SER A 438 -0.16 -9.98 5.91
CA SER A 438 0.96 -10.92 5.88
C SER A 438 1.18 -11.40 4.46
N ARG A 439 2.44 -11.47 4.05
CA ARG A 439 2.83 -11.74 2.67
C ARG A 439 2.72 -13.22 2.31
N THR A 440 2.19 -13.54 1.14
CA THR A 440 2.11 -14.92 0.63
C THR A 440 3.36 -15.28 -0.18
N TYR A 441 3.47 -16.54 -0.59
CA TYR A 441 4.53 -16.99 -1.48
C TYR A 441 4.36 -16.60 -2.95
N LEU A 442 3.21 -16.06 -3.36
CA LEU A 442 3.00 -15.61 -4.74
C LEU A 442 3.58 -14.21 -4.93
N GLN A 443 4.90 -14.05 -4.80
CA GLN A 443 5.61 -12.80 -5.05
C GLN A 443 7.09 -13.02 -5.40
N PRO A 444 7.77 -12.07 -6.07
CA PRO A 444 9.19 -12.23 -6.44
C PRO A 444 10.16 -12.26 -5.25
N GLN A 445 9.73 -11.79 -4.06
CA GLN A 445 10.54 -11.70 -2.85
C GLN A 445 10.10 -12.75 -1.81
N LEU A 446 10.36 -14.04 -2.08
CA LEU A 446 9.93 -15.13 -1.20
C LEU A 446 10.47 -15.03 0.23
N ASN A 447 11.60 -14.36 0.44
CA ASN A 447 12.16 -14.12 1.76
C ASN A 447 11.27 -13.24 2.66
N LYS A 448 10.26 -12.59 2.09
CA LYS A 448 9.25 -11.83 2.83
C LYS A 448 7.95 -12.61 3.06
N ALA A 449 7.77 -13.75 2.41
CA ALA A 449 6.57 -14.56 2.53
C ALA A 449 6.50 -15.21 3.93
N CYS A 450 5.28 -15.44 4.42
CA CYS A 450 5.04 -16.16 5.65
C CYS A 450 4.13 -17.37 5.41
N LYS A 451 4.36 -18.41 6.21
CA LYS A 451 3.47 -19.57 6.31
C LYS A 451 2.12 -19.15 6.86
N LYS A 452 1.09 -19.94 6.55
CA LYS A 452 -0.25 -19.79 7.10
C LYS A 452 -0.26 -19.80 8.63
N SER A 453 0.53 -20.67 9.25
CA SER A 453 0.67 -20.75 10.72
C SER A 453 1.33 -19.51 11.33
N ASP A 454 2.10 -18.78 10.53
CA ASP A 454 2.99 -17.71 10.99
C ASP A 454 2.47 -16.32 10.57
N LYS A 455 1.26 -16.25 9.99
CA LYS A 455 0.66 -14.99 9.49
C LYS A 455 0.74 -13.88 10.54
N ARG A 456 0.36 -14.19 11.78
CA ARG A 456 0.36 -13.20 12.86
C ARG A 456 1.76 -12.82 13.32
N SER A 457 2.65 -13.79 13.50
CA SER A 457 3.99 -13.53 14.04
C SER A 457 4.92 -12.84 13.04
N ASN A 458 4.68 -13.05 11.74
CA ASN A 458 5.52 -12.51 10.67
C ASN A 458 4.81 -11.41 9.84
N GLY A 459 3.53 -11.15 10.11
CA GLY A 459 2.76 -10.10 9.46
C GLY A 459 3.04 -8.71 10.03
N ASP A 460 2.61 -7.69 9.30
CA ASP A 460 2.47 -6.34 9.84
C ASP A 460 1.18 -6.26 10.66
N VAL A 461 1.33 -6.57 11.96
CA VAL A 461 0.25 -6.55 12.95
C VAL A 461 0.61 -5.56 14.04
N ASN A 462 0.21 -4.29 13.87
CA ASN A 462 0.70 -3.20 14.71
C ASN A 462 -0.40 -2.16 15.03
N PRO A 463 -0.28 -1.46 16.17
CA PRO A 463 -1.19 -0.38 16.56
C PRO A 463 -0.76 0.92 15.88
N LYS A 464 -1.16 1.16 14.63
CA LYS A 464 -0.59 2.25 13.82
C LYS A 464 -1.42 3.53 13.82
N ASP A 465 -2.74 3.44 13.96
CA ASP A 465 -3.64 4.57 13.69
C ASP A 465 -4.08 5.29 14.97
N PHE A 466 -4.12 6.63 14.92
CA PHE A 466 -4.42 7.51 16.06
C PHE A 466 -5.31 8.68 15.67
N ILE A 467 -6.08 9.18 16.65
CA ILE A 467 -6.71 10.50 16.62
C ILE A 467 -6.23 11.26 17.86
N LEU A 468 -5.50 12.36 17.66
CA LEU A 468 -4.95 13.21 18.73
C LEU A 468 -5.73 14.51 18.89
N PHE A 469 -5.80 14.98 20.13
CA PHE A 469 -6.39 16.27 20.50
C PHE A 469 -5.90 16.69 21.88
N SER A 470 -6.10 17.97 22.22
CA SER A 470 -5.74 18.49 23.54
C SER A 470 -6.63 17.91 24.63
N LYS A 471 -6.01 17.40 25.70
CA LYS A 471 -6.72 16.81 26.85
C LYS A 471 -7.54 17.84 27.64
N GLN A 472 -7.23 19.13 27.50
CA GLN A 472 -7.97 20.21 28.15
C GLN A 472 -9.21 20.60 27.35
N ASP A 473 -9.21 20.33 26.05
CA ASP A 473 -10.26 20.76 25.14
C ASP A 473 -11.32 19.68 24.96
N PHE A 474 -10.91 18.41 24.96
CA PHE A 474 -11.82 17.30 24.69
C PHE A 474 -11.53 16.06 25.55
N LYS A 475 -12.58 15.26 25.74
CA LYS A 475 -12.51 13.88 26.25
C LYS A 475 -13.15 12.91 25.27
N VAL A 476 -12.63 11.69 25.25
CA VAL A 476 -13.25 10.57 24.52
C VAL A 476 -14.49 10.10 25.27
N THR A 477 -15.57 9.84 24.53
CA THR A 477 -16.77 9.15 25.06
C THR A 477 -16.94 7.76 24.45
N ALA A 478 -16.51 7.59 23.20
CA ALA A 478 -16.48 6.31 22.52
C ALA A 478 -15.31 6.29 21.54
N THR A 479 -14.68 5.12 21.38
CA THR A 479 -13.70 4.82 20.34
C THR A 479 -14.02 3.43 19.79
N TRP A 480 -13.93 3.26 18.48
CA TRP A 480 -14.03 1.94 17.83
C TRP A 480 -13.08 1.83 16.64
N LYS A 481 -12.77 0.59 16.29
CA LYS A 481 -12.05 0.21 15.07
C LYS A 481 -13.02 -0.48 14.11
N ASP A 482 -12.69 -0.51 12.82
CA ASP A 482 -13.47 -1.19 11.80
C ASP A 482 -12.59 -1.74 10.67
N ASN A 483 -12.59 -3.06 10.49
CA ASN A 483 -11.93 -3.73 9.36
C ASN A 483 -12.94 -4.52 8.49
N THR A 484 -14.23 -4.17 8.61
CA THR A 484 -15.34 -4.80 7.89
C THR A 484 -16.09 -3.81 7.00
N GLY A 485 -15.96 -2.51 7.28
CA GLY A 485 -16.79 -1.47 6.68
C GLY A 485 -18.18 -1.37 7.34
N GLU A 486 -18.37 -1.96 8.52
CA GLU A 486 -19.66 -2.06 9.22
C GLU A 486 -19.58 -1.57 10.68
N LYS A 487 -18.59 -0.73 11.02
CA LYS A 487 -18.25 -0.30 12.40
C LYS A 487 -17.91 -1.45 13.33
N ARG A 488 -17.37 -2.54 12.79
CA ARG A 488 -17.00 -3.74 13.54
C ARG A 488 -15.56 -4.11 13.25
N TYR A 489 -14.82 -4.44 14.30
CA TYR A 489 -13.48 -4.97 14.19
C TYR A 489 -13.46 -6.46 14.50
N VAL A 490 -13.08 -7.27 13.52
CA VAL A 490 -12.82 -8.69 13.71
C VAL A 490 -11.34 -8.85 14.03
N GLU A 491 -11.06 -9.11 15.31
CA GLU A 491 -9.69 -9.42 15.75
C GLU A 491 -9.17 -10.67 15.02
N ASP A 492 -7.88 -10.67 14.72
CA ASP A 492 -7.18 -11.78 14.06
C ASP A 492 -7.65 -12.11 12.63
N MET A 493 -8.38 -11.20 11.99
CA MET A 493 -8.70 -11.23 10.57
C MET A 493 -7.57 -10.54 9.78
N ALA A 494 -7.04 -11.20 8.75
CA ALA A 494 -6.13 -10.55 7.81
C ALA A 494 -6.95 -9.71 6.81
N PHE A 495 -6.53 -8.47 6.56
CA PHE A 495 -7.17 -7.56 5.62
C PHE A 495 -6.12 -6.84 4.74
N PRO A 496 -6.47 -6.47 3.49
CA PRO A 496 -7.82 -6.29 2.94
C PRO A 496 -8.61 -7.60 2.75
N THR A 497 -9.94 -7.46 2.73
CA THR A 497 -10.87 -8.53 2.33
C THR A 497 -11.54 -8.13 1.02
N LEU A 498 -12.34 -9.00 0.40
CA LEU A 498 -13.05 -8.61 -0.82
C LEU A 498 -14.03 -7.44 -0.62
N ASN A 499 -14.48 -7.23 0.62
CA ASN A 499 -15.42 -6.17 0.96
C ASN A 499 -14.75 -4.99 1.70
N PHE A 500 -13.54 -5.18 2.23
CA PHE A 500 -12.80 -4.14 2.94
C PHE A 500 -11.47 -3.82 2.22
N PRO A 501 -11.33 -2.63 1.61
CA PRO A 501 -10.32 -2.36 0.58
C PRO A 501 -8.92 -1.95 1.08
N SER A 502 -8.72 -1.79 2.38
CA SER A 502 -7.48 -1.28 2.98
C SER A 502 -6.81 -2.35 3.84
N ASP A 503 -5.48 -2.27 3.99
CA ASP A 503 -4.72 -3.04 4.97
C ASP A 503 -4.62 -2.36 6.35
N HIS A 504 -5.30 -1.21 6.50
CA HIS A 504 -5.56 -0.50 7.75
C HIS A 504 -7.05 -0.48 8.09
N GLY A 505 -7.37 -0.73 9.35
CA GLY A 505 -8.71 -0.55 9.89
C GLY A 505 -9.05 0.94 10.02
N ILE A 506 -10.31 1.29 9.84
CA ILE A 506 -10.81 2.63 10.14
C ILE A 506 -10.82 2.79 11.65
N LEU A 507 -10.35 3.93 12.13
CA LEU A 507 -10.43 4.32 13.52
C LEU A 507 -11.36 5.51 13.67
N ALA A 508 -12.31 5.45 14.60
CA ALA A 508 -13.19 6.57 14.88
C ALA A 508 -13.43 6.78 16.37
N ALA A 509 -13.69 8.03 16.75
CA ALA A 509 -13.95 8.44 18.11
C ALA A 509 -15.01 9.53 18.17
N ILE A 510 -15.78 9.52 19.26
CA ILE A 510 -16.66 10.63 19.64
C ILE A 510 -15.98 11.40 20.77
N VAL A 511 -15.71 12.68 20.54
CA VAL A 511 -15.08 13.57 21.50
C VAL A 511 -16.04 14.66 21.96
N GLU A 512 -16.07 14.91 23.27
CA GLU A 512 -16.91 15.94 23.90
C GLU A 512 -16.03 17.05 24.47
N PRO A 513 -16.51 18.31 24.44
CA PRO A 513 -15.78 19.44 25.01
C PRO A 513 -15.56 19.29 26.53
N GLN A 514 -14.31 19.50 26.97
CA GLN A 514 -13.94 19.70 28.37
C GLN A 514 -13.88 21.19 28.71
N ILE A 515 -14.26 21.52 29.95
CA ILE A 515 -14.33 22.89 30.48
C ILE A 515 -13.83 22.89 31.90
#